data_AF-A0AAC9BZ48-F1
#
_entry.id   AF-A0AAC9BZ48-F1
#
_cell.length_a   1.000
_cell.length_b   1.000
_cell.length_c   1.000
_cell.angle_alpha   90.00
_cell.angle_beta   90.00
_cell.angle_gamma   90.00
#
_symmetry.space_group_name_H-M   'P 1'
#
loop_
_entity.id
_entity.type
_entity.pdbx_description
1 polymer ?
#
loop_
_entity_poly.entity_id
_entity_poly.type
_entity_poly.pdbx_seq_one_letter_code
_entity_poly.pdbx_strand_id
1 'polypeptide(L)'
;MQIRPLHKLLCAAIGLGISLSASAADPLKVGFVYIGPIGDHGWTYQHEQGRKALAEKFGPQITTNYVENVAEGADAERVIRNMAKDNYDLIFTTSFGYMNPTLKVAKQFPKVTFEHATGYKQDKNLGTYLARTYEGRYVGGFLAAKMTKTKKIGYVASFPIPEVIRDINAIQLALNKYNPGTEIKVVWVNSWFDPGKEADAANALIDQGVDVVFQHTDSPAPIQAAERRGVYAVGYASDMAHFGPKAVLTSIVNDWAPHYIQATQSVIDHTWKSQDYWGGLKEGTVELPISDLVPAPVKAEAEQIIADIKSGALQPFTGPIKDQAGAEKIPAGVSATNAELASMNYYVEGMKAEMPK
;
A
#
# COMPACT_ATOMS: atom_id res chain seq x y z
N MET A 1 -7.48 -56.16 -82.53
CA MET A 1 -8.31 -56.80 -81.50
C MET A 1 -7.64 -56.46 -80.17
N GLN A 2 -8.13 -55.42 -79.46
CA GLN A 2 -8.87 -55.57 -78.19
C GLN A 2 -8.00 -56.25 -77.11
N ILE A 3 -7.62 -55.70 -75.94
CA ILE A 3 -8.22 -54.74 -75.00
C ILE A 3 -7.12 -54.13 -74.09
N ARG A 4 -7.47 -53.00 -73.47
CA ARG A 4 -6.74 -52.05 -72.61
C ARG A 4 -5.94 -52.58 -71.39
N PRO A 5 -4.98 -51.76 -70.89
CA PRO A 5 -4.32 -51.85 -69.58
C PRO A 5 -5.09 -51.10 -68.47
N LEU A 6 -4.60 -51.12 -67.21
CA LEU A 6 -4.92 -50.27 -66.01
C LEU A 6 -5.26 -51.16 -64.78
N HIS A 7 -4.88 -50.90 -63.53
CA HIS A 7 -3.97 -49.98 -62.84
C HIS A 7 -3.75 -50.62 -61.46
N LYS A 8 -2.51 -50.63 -60.96
CA LYS A 8 -2.24 -50.94 -59.55
C LYS A 8 -2.67 -49.72 -58.72
N LEU A 9 -3.69 -49.88 -57.89
CA LEU A 9 -4.07 -48.87 -56.90
C LEU A 9 -2.98 -48.79 -55.83
N LEU A 10 -2.25 -47.68 -55.81
CA LEU A 10 -1.40 -47.25 -54.70
C LEU A 10 -2.27 -46.36 -53.80
N CYS A 11 -2.74 -46.86 -52.67
CA CYS A 11 -3.40 -46.05 -51.64
C CYS A 11 -2.34 -45.20 -50.92
N ALA A 12 -2.12 -43.98 -51.40
CA ALA A 12 -1.44 -42.93 -50.64
C ALA A 12 -2.48 -42.25 -49.73
N ALA A 13 -2.54 -42.63 -48.46
CA ALA A 13 -3.27 -41.89 -47.45
C ALA A 13 -2.48 -40.62 -47.11
N ILE A 14 -2.89 -39.49 -47.69
CA ILE A 14 -2.41 -38.15 -47.32
C ILE A 14 -2.99 -37.84 -45.94
N GLY A 15 -2.18 -37.95 -44.89
CA GLY A 15 -2.51 -37.41 -43.59
C GLY A 15 -2.51 -35.88 -43.67
N LEU A 16 -3.71 -35.27 -43.68
CA LEU A 16 -3.85 -33.84 -43.40
C LEU A 16 -3.53 -33.63 -41.92
N GLY A 17 -2.25 -33.36 -41.62
CA GLY A 17 -1.86 -32.79 -40.34
C GLY A 17 -2.39 -31.37 -40.26
N ILE A 18 -3.51 -31.17 -39.57
CA ILE A 18 -3.92 -29.84 -39.14
C ILE A 18 -2.90 -29.42 -38.08
N SER A 19 -1.86 -28.70 -38.51
CA SER A 19 -1.01 -27.93 -37.62
C SER A 19 -1.88 -26.85 -37.00
N LEU A 20 -2.47 -27.13 -35.84
CA LEU A 20 -2.92 -26.09 -34.92
C LEU A 20 -1.66 -25.35 -34.49
N SER A 21 -1.29 -24.33 -35.25
CA SER A 21 -0.45 -23.26 -34.75
C SER A 21 -1.23 -22.63 -33.61
N ALA A 22 -0.97 -23.08 -32.38
CA ALA A 22 -1.37 -22.35 -31.20
C ALA A 22 -0.68 -20.98 -31.31
N SER A 23 -1.44 -19.97 -31.74
CA SER A 23 -1.00 -18.59 -31.65
C SER A 23 -0.77 -18.34 -30.17
N ALA A 24 0.49 -18.21 -29.76
CA ALA A 24 0.77 -17.64 -28.45
C ALA A 24 0.06 -16.29 -28.40
N ALA A 25 -0.83 -16.10 -27.43
CA ALA A 25 -1.45 -14.81 -27.22
C ALA A 25 -0.33 -13.77 -26.99
N ASP A 26 -0.50 -12.56 -27.52
CA ASP A 26 0.46 -11.49 -27.25
C ASP A 26 0.58 -11.29 -25.73
N PRO A 27 1.79 -11.08 -25.19
CA PRO A 27 1.97 -10.91 -23.75
C PRO A 27 1.14 -9.76 -23.21
N LEU A 28 0.44 -9.98 -22.09
CA LEU A 28 -0.35 -8.94 -21.43
C LEU A 28 0.55 -7.76 -21.04
N LYS A 29 0.19 -6.54 -21.44
CA LYS A 29 0.95 -5.33 -21.14
C LYS A 29 0.46 -4.70 -19.84
N VAL A 30 1.30 -4.72 -18.80
CA VAL A 30 0.99 -4.17 -17.48
C VAL A 30 1.80 -2.89 -17.21
N GLY A 31 1.11 -1.80 -16.92
CA GLY A 31 1.69 -0.47 -16.71
C GLY A 31 1.61 -0.04 -15.25
N PHE A 32 2.62 0.68 -14.77
CA PHE A 32 2.65 1.25 -13.43
C PHE A 32 2.97 2.74 -13.46
N VAL A 33 2.16 3.54 -12.77
CA VAL A 33 2.36 5.00 -12.66
C VAL A 33 2.70 5.34 -11.21
N TYR A 34 3.92 5.83 -10.99
CA TYR A 34 4.46 6.11 -9.66
C TYR A 34 4.58 7.62 -9.39
N ILE A 35 4.27 8.02 -8.14
CA ILE A 35 4.32 9.41 -7.68
C ILE A 35 5.74 9.89 -7.38
N GLY A 36 6.57 9.00 -6.85
CA GLY A 36 7.95 9.28 -6.50
C GLY A 36 8.95 8.49 -7.35
N PRO A 37 10.24 8.57 -6.98
CA PRO A 37 11.28 7.72 -7.52
C PRO A 37 11.32 6.37 -6.78
N ILE A 38 11.69 5.31 -7.47
CA ILE A 38 12.06 3.98 -6.94
C ILE A 38 13.19 4.13 -5.89
N GLY A 39 14.03 5.15 -6.04
CA GLY A 39 15.07 5.50 -5.07
C GLY A 39 14.56 6.11 -3.76
N ASP A 40 13.23 6.24 -3.55
CA ASP A 40 12.68 6.65 -2.26
C ASP A 40 12.92 5.62 -1.15
N HIS A 41 13.22 4.36 -1.52
CA HIS A 41 13.39 3.23 -0.61
C HIS A 41 12.21 2.97 0.32
N GLY A 42 11.01 3.47 0.01
CA GLY A 42 9.80 3.33 0.80
C GLY A 42 8.60 2.98 -0.07
N TRP A 43 7.73 3.96 -0.33
CA TRP A 43 6.44 3.75 -1.00
C TRP A 43 6.57 3.28 -2.45
N THR A 44 7.23 4.06 -3.29
CA THR A 44 7.43 3.72 -4.71
C THR A 44 8.33 2.50 -4.85
N TYR A 45 9.38 2.40 -4.03
CA TYR A 45 10.24 1.24 -3.98
C TYR A 45 9.45 -0.07 -3.78
N GLN A 46 8.47 -0.10 -2.88
CA GLN A 46 7.66 -1.30 -2.65
C GLN A 46 6.69 -1.61 -3.79
N HIS A 47 6.10 -0.60 -4.42
CA HIS A 47 5.32 -0.82 -5.63
C HIS A 47 6.18 -1.43 -6.75
N GLU A 48 7.43 -0.98 -6.87
CA GLU A 48 8.40 -1.55 -7.80
C GLU A 48 8.81 -2.98 -7.41
N GLN A 49 8.98 -3.30 -6.12
CA GLN A 49 9.20 -4.71 -5.71
C GLN A 49 8.01 -5.59 -6.09
N GLY A 50 6.78 -5.09 -5.91
CA GLY A 50 5.56 -5.77 -6.37
C GLY A 50 5.55 -6.00 -7.88
N ARG A 51 5.94 -5.00 -8.69
CA ARG A 51 6.05 -5.14 -10.15
C ARG A 51 7.12 -6.17 -10.54
N LYS A 52 8.27 -6.19 -9.85
CA LYS A 52 9.34 -7.16 -10.10
C LYS A 52 8.90 -8.59 -9.80
N ALA A 53 8.26 -8.81 -8.64
CA ALA A 53 7.69 -10.10 -8.27
C ALA A 53 6.63 -10.56 -9.27
N LEU A 54 5.80 -9.63 -9.75
CA LEU A 54 4.83 -9.88 -10.82
C LEU A 54 5.53 -10.33 -12.12
N ALA A 55 6.55 -9.60 -12.57
CA ALA A 55 7.29 -9.94 -13.78
C ALA A 55 8.00 -11.30 -13.67
N GLU A 56 8.58 -11.62 -12.52
CA GLU A 56 9.19 -12.93 -12.24
C GLU A 56 8.15 -14.05 -12.29
N LYS A 57 6.99 -13.85 -11.67
CA LYS A 57 5.93 -14.86 -11.57
C LYS A 57 5.38 -15.29 -12.94
N PHE A 58 5.14 -14.33 -13.83
CA PHE A 58 4.47 -14.58 -15.11
C PHE A 58 5.45 -14.75 -16.28
N GLY A 59 6.69 -14.26 -16.14
CA GLY A 59 7.71 -14.34 -17.16
C GLY A 59 7.20 -13.84 -18.52
N PRO A 60 7.29 -14.64 -19.60
CA PRO A 60 6.94 -14.20 -20.95
C PRO A 60 5.44 -14.01 -21.19
N GLN A 61 4.56 -14.40 -20.26
CA GLN A 61 3.12 -14.19 -20.39
C GLN A 61 2.73 -12.71 -20.27
N ILE A 62 3.59 -11.89 -19.68
CA ILE A 62 3.36 -10.45 -19.53
C ILE A 62 4.58 -9.65 -19.97
N THR A 63 4.36 -8.38 -20.26
CA THR A 63 5.42 -7.36 -20.25
C THR A 63 5.02 -6.28 -19.27
N THR A 64 5.99 -5.75 -18.53
CA THR A 64 5.73 -4.69 -17.54
C THR A 64 6.55 -3.45 -17.87
N ASN A 65 5.98 -2.27 -17.62
CA ASN A 65 6.70 -1.01 -17.72
C ASN A 65 6.15 -0.01 -16.70
N TYR A 66 6.89 1.07 -16.47
CA TYR A 66 6.52 2.06 -15.48
C TYR A 66 6.93 3.47 -15.89
N VAL A 67 6.35 4.47 -15.21
CA VAL A 67 6.80 5.87 -15.25
C VAL A 67 6.88 6.39 -13.83
N GLU A 68 8.05 6.89 -13.43
CA GLU A 68 8.32 7.49 -12.11
C GLU A 68 8.09 9.01 -12.10
N ASN A 69 7.99 9.59 -10.90
CA ASN A 69 7.89 11.03 -10.67
C ASN A 69 6.73 11.71 -11.41
N VAL A 70 5.58 11.04 -11.51
CA VAL A 70 4.41 11.57 -12.21
C VAL A 70 3.60 12.45 -11.27
N ALA A 71 3.52 13.74 -11.56
CA ALA A 71 2.78 14.65 -10.68
C ALA A 71 1.26 14.41 -10.74
N GLU A 72 0.56 14.71 -9.64
CA GLU A 72 -0.90 14.63 -9.58
C GLU A 72 -1.58 15.59 -10.58
N GLY A 73 -2.85 15.33 -10.90
CA GLY A 73 -3.64 16.17 -11.79
C GLY A 73 -3.36 15.95 -13.28
N ALA A 74 -3.04 17.01 -14.01
CA ALA A 74 -2.96 16.97 -15.47
C ALA A 74 -1.83 16.08 -16.00
N ASP A 75 -0.71 16.00 -15.26
CA ASP A 75 0.43 15.18 -15.66
C ASP A 75 0.10 13.68 -15.54
N ALA A 76 -0.45 13.26 -14.40
CA ALA A 76 -1.00 11.91 -14.22
C ALA A 76 -2.02 11.56 -15.31
N GLU A 77 -2.99 12.44 -15.61
CA GLU A 77 -3.99 12.16 -16.66
C GLU A 77 -3.32 11.92 -18.02
N ARG A 78 -2.32 12.73 -18.37
CA ARG A 78 -1.57 12.60 -19.62
C ARG A 78 -0.80 11.27 -19.67
N VAL A 79 -0.08 10.91 -18.61
CA VAL A 79 0.72 9.66 -18.55
C VAL A 79 -0.18 8.43 -18.60
N ILE A 80 -1.23 8.37 -17.77
CA ILE A 80 -2.17 7.24 -17.73
C ILE A 80 -2.85 7.07 -19.10
N ARG A 81 -3.26 8.18 -19.73
CA ARG A 81 -3.84 8.19 -21.09
C ARG A 81 -2.86 7.68 -22.14
N ASN A 82 -1.58 8.05 -22.06
CA ASN A 82 -0.58 7.59 -23.02
C ASN A 82 -0.36 6.09 -22.90
N MET A 83 -0.26 5.54 -21.69
CA MET A 83 -0.23 4.09 -21.49
C MET A 83 -1.47 3.41 -22.08
N ALA A 84 -2.67 3.94 -21.85
CA ALA A 84 -3.88 3.38 -22.43
C ALA A 84 -3.90 3.43 -23.98
N LYS A 85 -3.36 4.50 -24.59
CA LYS A 85 -3.19 4.62 -26.04
C LYS A 85 -2.15 3.66 -26.60
N ASP A 86 -1.13 3.34 -25.82
CA ASP A 86 -0.07 2.41 -26.16
C ASP A 86 -0.49 0.94 -25.94
N ASN A 87 -1.79 0.66 -25.87
CA ASN A 87 -2.40 -0.66 -25.76
C ASN A 87 -1.91 -1.45 -24.54
N TYR A 88 -1.78 -0.81 -23.38
CA TYR A 88 -1.67 -1.54 -22.12
C TYR A 88 -3.01 -2.16 -21.74
N ASP A 89 -2.99 -3.39 -21.24
CA ASP A 89 -4.20 -4.13 -20.86
C ASP A 89 -4.60 -3.88 -19.41
N LEU A 90 -3.61 -3.70 -18.53
CA LEU A 90 -3.78 -3.44 -17.10
C LEU A 90 -2.87 -2.28 -16.67
N ILE A 91 -3.42 -1.28 -15.99
CA ILE A 91 -2.66 -0.11 -15.51
C ILE A 91 -2.90 0.08 -14.00
N PHE A 92 -1.82 0.00 -13.22
CA PHE A 92 -1.80 0.35 -11.81
C PHE A 92 -1.41 1.81 -11.63
N THR A 93 -2.19 2.55 -10.85
CA THR A 93 -1.93 3.95 -10.51
C THR A 93 -1.75 4.07 -9.00
N THR A 94 -0.51 4.33 -8.55
CA THR A 94 -0.07 3.96 -7.20
C THR A 94 0.00 5.14 -6.22
N SER A 95 -0.92 6.09 -6.33
CA SER A 95 -1.01 7.22 -5.40
C SER A 95 -2.43 7.76 -5.32
N PHE A 96 -2.81 8.24 -4.13
CA PHE A 96 -4.15 8.73 -3.85
C PHE A 96 -4.62 9.78 -4.87
N GLY A 97 -3.77 10.76 -5.19
CA GLY A 97 -4.12 11.86 -6.08
C GLY A 97 -4.37 11.47 -7.54
N TYR A 98 -4.08 10.22 -7.92
CA TYR A 98 -4.41 9.71 -9.25
C TYR A 98 -5.88 9.30 -9.41
N MET A 99 -6.68 9.29 -8.34
CA MET A 99 -8.07 8.82 -8.37
C MET A 99 -8.92 9.45 -9.49
N ASN A 100 -8.91 10.78 -9.60
CA ASN A 100 -9.70 11.49 -10.61
C ASN A 100 -9.13 11.33 -12.02
N PRO A 101 -7.81 11.49 -12.25
CA PRO A 101 -7.16 11.12 -13.51
C PRO A 101 -7.50 9.70 -13.98
N THR A 102 -7.33 8.69 -13.14
CA THR A 102 -7.56 7.28 -13.47
C THR A 102 -9.02 7.04 -13.85
N LEU A 103 -9.97 7.53 -13.06
CA LEU A 103 -11.41 7.39 -13.37
C LEU A 103 -11.76 8.04 -14.72
N LYS A 104 -11.21 9.22 -15.02
CA LYS A 104 -11.47 9.92 -16.28
C LYS A 104 -10.94 9.14 -17.48
N VAL A 105 -9.72 8.59 -17.38
CA VAL A 105 -9.14 7.77 -18.45
C VAL A 105 -9.85 6.42 -18.56
N ALA A 106 -10.21 5.77 -17.46
CA ALA A 106 -10.95 4.51 -17.47
C ALA A 106 -12.24 4.57 -18.30
N LYS A 107 -12.99 5.67 -18.17
CA LYS A 107 -14.21 5.94 -18.97
C LYS A 107 -13.95 6.09 -20.47
N GLN A 108 -12.76 6.53 -20.85
CA GLN A 108 -12.38 6.75 -22.24
C GLN A 108 -11.79 5.50 -22.89
N PHE A 109 -11.29 4.56 -22.09
CA PHE A 109 -10.66 3.32 -22.53
C PHE A 109 -11.33 2.10 -21.85
N PRO A 110 -12.60 1.79 -22.18
CA PRO A 110 -13.38 0.77 -21.48
C PRO A 110 -12.85 -0.67 -21.65
N LYS A 111 -11.86 -0.88 -22.51
CA LYS A 111 -11.18 -2.18 -22.73
C LYS A 111 -9.94 -2.37 -21.86
N VAL A 112 -9.42 -1.30 -21.27
CA VAL A 112 -8.25 -1.35 -20.40
C VAL A 112 -8.74 -1.51 -18.97
N THR A 113 -8.11 -2.41 -18.21
CA THR A 113 -8.37 -2.59 -16.79
C THR A 113 -7.50 -1.62 -16.00
N PHE A 114 -8.07 -0.97 -15.00
CA PHE A 114 -7.37 -0.05 -14.12
C PHE A 114 -7.48 -0.49 -12.67
N GLU A 115 -6.40 -0.30 -11.94
CA GLU A 115 -6.34 -0.51 -10.49
C GLU A 115 -5.78 0.77 -9.86
N HIS A 116 -6.54 1.38 -8.94
CA HIS A 116 -6.15 2.62 -8.27
C HIS A 116 -5.83 2.38 -6.79
N ALA A 117 -4.63 2.77 -6.37
CA ALA A 117 -4.20 2.67 -4.99
C ALA A 117 -4.90 3.72 -4.12
N THR A 118 -5.39 3.28 -2.97
CA THR A 118 -5.89 4.06 -1.82
C THR A 118 -7.11 4.95 -2.04
N GLY A 119 -7.57 5.12 -3.28
CA GLY A 119 -8.83 5.79 -3.58
C GLY A 119 -10.06 4.91 -3.37
N TYR A 120 -11.21 5.51 -3.65
CA TYR A 120 -12.53 4.92 -3.39
C TYR A 120 -13.49 5.06 -4.58
N LYS A 121 -13.02 5.59 -5.72
CA LYS A 121 -13.84 5.73 -6.94
C LYS A 121 -13.57 4.56 -7.88
N GLN A 122 -14.64 3.88 -8.26
CA GLN A 122 -14.62 2.72 -9.12
C GLN A 122 -15.46 2.94 -10.38
N ASP A 123 -15.23 2.10 -11.39
CA ASP A 123 -16.04 1.98 -12.61
C ASP A 123 -15.97 0.52 -13.09
N LYS A 124 -16.68 0.15 -14.15
CA LYS A 124 -16.75 -1.23 -14.66
C LYS A 124 -15.38 -1.84 -14.96
N ASN A 125 -14.41 -1.01 -15.35
CA ASN A 125 -13.03 -1.37 -15.67
C ASN A 125 -12.01 -0.72 -14.72
N LEU A 126 -12.46 -0.24 -13.56
CA LEU A 126 -11.60 0.38 -12.54
C LEU A 126 -11.88 -0.20 -11.16
N GLY A 127 -10.92 -0.97 -10.64
CA GLY A 127 -10.87 -1.42 -9.25
C GLY A 127 -10.07 -0.47 -8.36
N THR A 128 -10.21 -0.64 -7.04
CA THR A 128 -9.43 0.07 -6.03
C THR A 128 -8.76 -0.92 -5.10
N TYR A 129 -7.58 -0.57 -4.61
CA TYR A 129 -6.86 -1.39 -3.66
C TYR A 129 -6.14 -0.55 -2.61
N LEU A 130 -6.11 -1.03 -1.37
CA LEU A 130 -5.51 -0.35 -0.23
C LEU A 130 -4.90 -1.36 0.75
N ALA A 131 -3.80 -0.97 1.38
CA ALA A 131 -3.25 -1.67 2.53
C ALA A 131 -3.87 -1.12 3.83
N ARG A 132 -4.30 -2.01 4.73
CA ARG A 132 -4.78 -1.66 6.07
C ARG A 132 -3.61 -1.30 6.99
N THR A 133 -2.80 -0.33 6.58
CA THR A 133 -1.61 0.16 7.30
C THR A 133 -1.92 0.48 8.76
N TYR A 134 -3.14 0.96 9.03
CA TYR A 134 -3.63 1.25 10.38
C TYR A 134 -3.59 0.04 11.34
N GLU A 135 -3.67 -1.20 10.84
CA GLU A 135 -3.44 -2.40 11.64
C GLU A 135 -1.99 -2.45 12.13
N GLY A 136 -1.03 -2.19 11.23
CA GLY A 136 0.38 -2.05 11.57
C GLY A 136 0.68 -0.85 12.46
N ARG A 137 -0.03 0.28 12.25
CA ARG A 137 0.09 1.48 13.09
C ARG A 137 -0.38 1.24 14.52
N TYR A 138 -1.41 0.44 14.73
CA TYR A 138 -1.86 0.05 16.07
C TYR A 138 -0.77 -0.74 16.80
N VAL A 139 -0.15 -1.72 16.13
CA VAL A 139 0.98 -2.49 16.69
C VAL A 139 2.20 -1.61 16.92
N GLY A 140 2.54 -0.72 15.98
CA GLY A 140 3.60 0.27 16.13
C GLY A 140 3.33 1.20 17.32
N GLY A 141 2.10 1.65 17.51
CA GLY A 141 1.68 2.45 18.66
C GLY A 141 1.78 1.71 19.98
N PHE A 142 1.49 0.40 20.00
CA PHE A 142 1.77 -0.46 21.16
C PHE A 142 3.28 -0.52 21.47
N LEU A 143 4.13 -0.74 20.47
CA LEU A 143 5.58 -0.75 20.67
C LEU A 143 6.07 0.61 21.19
N ALA A 144 5.61 1.70 20.59
CA ALA A 144 5.94 3.05 21.04
C ALA A 144 5.48 3.30 22.48
N ALA A 145 4.28 2.84 22.86
CA ALA A 145 3.75 2.95 24.23
C ALA A 145 4.67 2.28 25.26
N LYS A 146 5.29 1.14 24.90
CA LYS A 146 6.19 0.38 25.78
C LYS A 146 7.63 0.88 25.76
N MET A 147 8.06 1.49 24.65
CA MET A 147 9.46 1.89 24.43
C MET A 147 9.73 3.38 24.74
N THR A 148 8.71 4.24 24.69
CA THR A 148 8.84 5.67 25.03
C THR A 148 9.15 5.85 26.53
N LYS A 149 10.07 6.76 26.82
CA LYS A 149 10.42 7.24 28.15
C LYS A 149 9.87 8.63 28.42
N THR A 150 9.72 9.45 27.38
CA THR A 150 9.25 10.85 27.48
C THR A 150 7.73 10.97 27.40
N LYS A 151 7.03 9.91 27.00
CA LYS A 151 5.59 9.93 26.66
C LYS A 151 5.27 10.95 25.56
N LYS A 152 6.21 11.17 24.64
CA LYS A 152 6.04 12.01 23.45
C LYS A 152 6.49 11.23 22.23
N ILE A 153 5.57 11.03 21.30
CA ILE A 153 5.86 10.45 19.99
C ILE A 153 5.70 11.51 18.92
N GLY A 154 6.48 11.41 17.86
CA GLY A 154 6.44 12.33 16.73
C GLY A 154 5.88 11.64 15.50
N TYR A 155 5.14 12.38 14.68
CA TYR A 155 4.59 11.90 13.43
C TYR A 155 4.87 12.90 12.32
N VAL A 156 5.71 12.50 11.37
CA VAL A 156 5.98 13.25 10.13
C VAL A 156 4.89 12.89 9.12
N ALA A 157 3.93 13.79 8.93
CA ALA A 157 2.75 13.55 8.11
C ALA A 157 2.88 14.19 6.73
N SER A 158 2.30 13.56 5.71
CA SER A 158 2.24 14.08 4.34
C SER A 158 1.08 15.08 4.17
N PHE A 159 -0.13 14.57 3.89
CA PHE A 159 -1.35 15.35 3.65
C PHE A 159 -2.49 14.92 4.58
N PRO A 160 -3.37 15.85 5.01
CA PRO A 160 -4.48 15.55 5.92
C PRO A 160 -5.65 14.86 5.22
N ILE A 161 -5.38 13.70 4.62
CA ILE A 161 -6.38 12.85 3.97
C ILE A 161 -6.79 11.69 4.89
N PRO A 162 -7.92 11.01 4.62
CA PRO A 162 -8.43 9.96 5.49
C PRO A 162 -7.44 8.85 5.82
N GLU A 163 -6.58 8.47 4.88
CA GLU A 163 -5.53 7.47 5.10
C GLU A 163 -4.55 7.86 6.21
N VAL A 164 -4.00 9.08 6.14
CA VAL A 164 -3.02 9.58 7.11
C VAL A 164 -3.69 9.81 8.48
N ILE A 165 -4.91 10.34 8.49
CA ILE A 165 -5.68 10.56 9.72
C ILE A 165 -6.00 9.23 10.41
N ARG A 166 -6.41 8.23 9.65
CA ARG A 166 -6.68 6.87 10.15
C ARG A 166 -5.44 6.24 10.76
N ASP A 167 -4.30 6.37 10.12
CA ASP A 167 -3.03 5.87 10.65
C ASP A 167 -2.63 6.55 11.97
N ILE A 168 -2.77 7.88 12.07
CA ILE A 168 -2.52 8.63 13.32
C ILE A 168 -3.48 8.18 14.42
N ASN A 169 -4.77 8.03 14.11
CA ASN A 169 -5.77 7.59 15.07
C ASN A 169 -5.50 6.18 15.59
N ALA A 170 -5.08 5.25 14.73
CA ALA A 170 -4.74 3.90 15.17
C ALA A 170 -3.59 3.89 16.18
N ILE A 171 -2.59 4.78 16.01
CA ILE A 171 -1.53 4.96 17.00
C ILE A 171 -2.12 5.50 18.31
N GLN A 172 -2.95 6.56 18.25
CA GLN A 172 -3.55 7.14 19.46
C GLN A 172 -4.40 6.12 20.22
N LEU A 173 -5.17 5.28 19.53
CA LEU A 173 -5.98 4.23 20.16
C LEU A 173 -5.10 3.21 20.90
N ALA A 174 -3.96 2.83 20.33
CA ALA A 174 -2.99 1.99 21.03
C ALA A 174 -2.37 2.71 22.25
N LEU A 175 -1.97 3.98 22.10
CA LEU A 175 -1.43 4.76 23.22
C LEU A 175 -2.45 4.90 24.36
N ASN A 176 -3.71 5.19 24.05
CA ASN A 176 -4.78 5.28 25.04
C ASN A 176 -4.95 3.99 25.85
N LYS A 177 -4.74 2.83 25.22
CA LYS A 177 -4.85 1.53 25.88
C LYS A 177 -3.60 1.15 26.69
N TYR A 178 -2.42 1.36 26.12
CA TYR A 178 -1.18 0.77 26.64
C TYR A 178 -0.27 1.76 27.38
N ASN A 179 -0.40 3.06 27.15
CA ASN A 179 0.31 4.10 27.89
C ASN A 179 -0.47 5.43 27.89
N PRO A 180 -1.58 5.50 28.68
CA PRO A 180 -2.43 6.69 28.73
C PRO A 180 -1.65 7.97 29.04
N GLY A 181 -2.04 9.06 28.38
CA GLY A 181 -1.41 10.38 28.51
C GLY A 181 -0.19 10.61 27.63
N THR A 182 0.21 9.63 26.81
CA THR A 182 1.23 9.82 25.77
C THR A 182 0.72 10.80 24.71
N GLU A 183 1.56 11.77 24.35
CA GLU A 183 1.23 12.83 23.38
C GLU A 183 1.80 12.51 22.00
N ILE A 184 0.96 12.59 20.97
CA ILE A 184 1.41 12.61 19.56
C ILE A 184 1.61 14.05 19.12
N LYS A 185 2.82 14.38 18.68
CA LYS A 185 3.15 15.62 17.99
C LYS A 185 3.19 15.37 16.49
N VAL A 186 2.42 16.14 15.72
CA VAL A 186 2.31 15.98 14.27
C VAL A 186 2.94 17.17 13.57
N VAL A 187 3.79 16.93 12.58
CA VAL A 187 4.29 17.96 11.65
C VAL A 187 3.87 17.57 10.23
N TRP A 188 3.17 18.47 9.56
CA TRP A 188 2.68 18.27 8.19
C TRP A 188 3.68 18.82 7.19
N VAL A 189 4.24 17.95 6.36
CA VAL A 189 5.21 18.27 5.30
C VAL A 189 4.52 18.82 4.06
N ASN A 190 3.24 18.45 3.83
CA ASN A 190 2.48 18.77 2.61
C ASN A 190 3.16 18.25 1.34
N SER A 191 3.79 17.10 1.44
CA SER A 191 4.35 16.31 0.35
C SER A 191 4.38 14.84 0.75
N TRP A 192 4.26 13.93 -0.21
CA TRP A 192 4.54 12.50 0.00
C TRP A 192 6.04 12.26 0.14
N PHE A 193 6.86 12.93 -0.69
CA PHE A 193 8.29 12.75 -0.77
C PHE A 193 9.01 14.10 -0.84
N ASP A 194 9.78 14.42 0.20
CA ASP A 194 10.70 15.56 0.27
C ASP A 194 11.72 15.27 1.40
N PRO A 195 12.79 14.50 1.13
CA PRO A 195 13.71 14.03 2.16
C PRO A 195 14.30 15.15 3.04
N GLY A 196 14.46 16.36 2.48
CA GLY A 196 14.91 17.53 3.22
C GLY A 196 13.89 17.96 4.27
N LYS A 197 12.64 18.22 3.85
CA LYS A 197 11.57 18.60 4.80
C LYS A 197 11.22 17.48 5.78
N GLU A 198 11.30 16.23 5.34
CA GLU A 198 11.08 15.06 6.19
C GLU A 198 12.11 14.99 7.33
N ALA A 199 13.40 15.20 7.01
CA ALA A 199 14.46 15.27 8.01
C ALA A 199 14.28 16.47 8.95
N ASP A 200 13.94 17.64 8.43
CA ASP A 200 13.71 18.85 9.22
C ASP A 200 12.52 18.67 10.18
N ALA A 201 11.41 18.08 9.71
CA ALA A 201 10.25 17.76 10.52
C ALA A 201 10.59 16.77 11.65
N ALA A 202 11.33 15.70 11.33
CA ALA A 202 11.78 14.73 12.32
C ALA A 202 12.69 15.36 13.38
N ASN A 203 13.70 16.14 12.95
CA ASN A 203 14.59 16.84 13.88
C ASN A 203 13.82 17.80 14.79
N ALA A 204 12.90 18.59 14.23
CA ALA A 204 12.09 19.52 15.01
C ALA A 204 11.18 18.82 16.03
N LEU A 205 10.66 17.63 15.71
CA LEU A 205 9.91 16.80 16.65
C LEU A 205 10.81 16.28 17.78
N ILE A 206 12.00 15.78 17.45
CA ILE A 206 12.98 15.28 18.42
C ILE A 206 13.44 16.41 19.35
N ASP A 207 13.67 17.62 18.82
CA ASP A 207 14.03 18.80 19.62
C ASP A 207 12.92 19.21 20.61
N GLN A 208 11.66 18.83 20.35
CA GLN A 208 10.53 19.00 21.27
C GLN A 208 10.39 17.87 22.32
N GLY A 209 11.36 16.95 22.35
CA GLY A 209 11.46 15.85 23.30
C GLY A 209 10.75 14.57 22.89
N VAL A 210 10.44 14.39 21.61
CA VAL A 210 9.99 13.10 21.06
C VAL A 210 11.10 12.07 21.16
N ASP A 211 10.76 10.85 21.57
CA ASP A 211 11.71 9.72 21.62
C ASP A 211 11.29 8.48 20.81
N VAL A 212 10.15 8.56 20.11
CA VAL A 212 9.74 7.59 19.08
C VAL A 212 9.15 8.35 17.88
N VAL A 213 9.74 8.16 16.69
CA VAL A 213 9.35 8.84 15.45
C VAL A 213 8.58 7.88 14.53
N PHE A 214 7.42 8.34 14.05
CA PHE A 214 6.65 7.73 12.97
C PHE A 214 6.66 8.66 11.77
N GLN A 215 6.38 8.11 10.59
CA GLN A 215 6.15 8.88 9.37
C GLN A 215 5.04 8.29 8.51
N HIS A 216 4.46 9.14 7.67
CA HIS A 216 3.63 8.80 6.51
C HIS A 216 4.10 9.62 5.30
N THR A 217 5.41 9.80 5.21
CA THR A 217 6.14 10.26 4.03
C THR A 217 6.99 9.11 3.51
N ASP A 218 7.57 9.25 2.32
CA ASP A 218 8.00 8.09 1.55
C ASP A 218 9.49 7.74 1.71
N SER A 219 10.31 8.65 2.26
CA SER A 219 11.77 8.46 2.32
C SER A 219 12.26 7.91 3.66
N PRO A 220 13.47 7.34 3.76
CA PRO A 220 14.06 6.94 5.05
C PRO A 220 14.57 8.13 5.89
N ALA A 221 14.40 9.39 5.46
CA ALA A 221 15.02 10.54 6.10
C ALA A 221 14.62 10.72 7.59
N PRO A 222 13.33 10.56 8.00
CA PRO A 222 12.96 10.58 9.41
C PRO A 222 13.61 9.46 10.23
N ILE A 223 13.74 8.26 9.64
CA ILE A 223 14.40 7.11 10.28
C ILE A 223 15.88 7.40 10.52
N GLN A 224 16.57 7.94 9.51
CA GLN A 224 17.98 8.31 9.64
C GLN A 224 18.19 9.44 10.65
N ALA A 225 17.24 10.39 10.76
CA ALA A 225 17.28 11.42 11.79
C ALA A 225 17.13 10.79 13.19
N ALA A 226 16.18 9.87 13.37
CA ALA A 226 16.00 9.15 14.63
C ALA A 226 17.27 8.37 15.04
N GLU A 227 17.87 7.61 14.10
CA GLU A 227 19.13 6.88 14.31
C GLU A 227 20.27 7.81 14.76
N ARG A 228 20.50 8.92 14.04
CA ARG A 228 21.55 9.89 14.40
C ARG A 228 21.32 10.52 15.77
N ARG A 229 20.07 10.67 16.18
CA ARG A 229 19.67 11.29 17.45
C ARG A 229 19.50 10.29 18.59
N GLY A 230 19.67 8.99 18.32
CA GLY A 230 19.56 7.94 19.33
C GLY A 230 18.15 7.78 19.90
N VAL A 231 17.12 8.12 19.12
CA VAL A 231 15.71 7.88 19.46
C VAL A 231 15.15 6.75 18.60
N TYR A 232 14.05 6.15 19.04
CA TYR A 232 13.43 5.07 18.29
C TYR A 232 12.60 5.58 17.12
N ALA A 233 12.31 4.69 16.18
CA ALA A 233 11.43 4.96 15.06
C ALA A 233 10.62 3.71 14.64
N VAL A 234 9.56 3.95 13.88
CA VAL A 234 8.79 2.93 13.18
C VAL A 234 8.84 3.23 11.68
N GLY A 235 9.40 2.30 10.91
CA GLY A 235 9.52 2.39 9.45
C GLY A 235 8.16 2.35 8.76
N TYR A 236 8.08 2.85 7.53
CA TYR A 236 6.86 2.88 6.74
C TYR A 236 7.10 2.48 5.28
N ALA A 237 6.11 1.79 4.71
CA ALA A 237 6.07 1.21 3.39
C ALA A 237 7.06 0.07 3.17
N SER A 238 8.36 0.25 3.38
CA SER A 238 9.39 -0.79 3.24
C SER A 238 10.00 -1.18 4.59
N ASP A 239 10.80 -2.25 4.63
CA ASP A 239 11.63 -2.51 5.80
C ASP A 239 12.81 -1.53 5.86
N MET A 240 12.71 -0.56 6.76
CA MET A 240 13.69 0.51 6.93
C MET A 240 14.78 0.20 7.97
N ALA A 241 14.83 -1.02 8.52
CA ALA A 241 15.79 -1.39 9.56
C ALA A 241 17.25 -1.10 9.19
N HIS A 242 17.63 -1.26 7.91
CA HIS A 242 18.99 -0.95 7.46
C HIS A 242 19.35 0.55 7.55
N PHE A 243 18.37 1.45 7.46
CA PHE A 243 18.59 2.90 7.57
C PHE A 243 18.63 3.40 9.02
N GLY A 244 18.11 2.62 9.96
CA GLY A 244 18.13 2.92 11.39
C GLY A 244 18.29 1.66 12.23
N PRO A 245 19.43 0.95 12.16
CA PRO A 245 19.60 -0.36 12.80
C PRO A 245 19.55 -0.31 14.33
N LYS A 246 19.66 0.88 14.95
CA LYS A 246 19.53 1.10 16.39
C LYS A 246 18.27 1.90 16.77
N ALA A 247 17.53 2.40 15.78
CA ALA A 247 16.30 3.16 15.97
C ALA A 247 15.03 2.36 15.66
N VAL A 248 15.01 1.56 14.58
CA VAL A 248 13.79 0.95 14.05
C VAL A 248 13.31 -0.19 14.93
N LEU A 249 12.16 0.00 15.57
CA LEU A 249 11.50 -1.02 16.40
C LEU A 249 10.77 -2.06 15.54
N THR A 250 10.13 -1.58 14.47
CA THR A 250 9.48 -2.37 13.44
C THR A 250 9.27 -1.49 12.21
N SER A 251 8.93 -2.08 11.07
CA SER A 251 8.54 -1.36 9.85
C SER A 251 7.14 -1.83 9.43
N ILE A 252 6.26 -0.90 9.08
CA ILE A 252 4.95 -1.23 8.50
C ILE A 252 5.15 -1.42 7.01
N VAL A 253 5.42 -2.66 6.62
CA VAL A 253 5.78 -3.03 5.24
C VAL A 253 4.52 -3.29 4.43
N ASN A 254 4.43 -2.68 3.25
CA ASN A 254 3.35 -2.91 2.29
C ASN A 254 3.83 -3.92 1.24
N ASP A 255 3.32 -5.15 1.30
CA ASP A 255 3.57 -6.16 0.26
C ASP A 255 2.42 -6.15 -0.76
N TRP A 256 2.69 -5.55 -1.91
CA TRP A 256 1.74 -5.45 -3.02
C TRP A 256 1.76 -6.66 -3.96
N ALA A 257 2.79 -7.51 -3.88
CA ALA A 257 2.99 -8.59 -4.85
C ALA A 257 1.79 -9.55 -4.92
N PRO A 258 1.18 -10.02 -3.81
CA PRO A 258 0.02 -10.90 -3.88
C PRO A 258 -1.16 -10.29 -4.64
N HIS A 259 -1.46 -9.01 -4.39
CA HIS A 259 -2.55 -8.30 -5.05
C HIS A 259 -2.27 -8.11 -6.54
N TYR A 260 -1.06 -7.67 -6.92
CA TYR A 260 -0.69 -7.50 -8.32
C TYR A 260 -0.73 -8.80 -9.10
N ILE A 261 -0.24 -9.89 -8.51
CA ILE A 261 -0.29 -11.22 -9.12
C ILE A 261 -1.74 -11.66 -9.31
N GLN A 262 -2.59 -11.49 -8.29
CA GLN A 262 -3.99 -11.86 -8.37
C GLN A 262 -4.74 -11.06 -9.45
N ALA A 263 -4.61 -9.72 -9.44
CA ALA A 263 -5.28 -8.86 -10.41
C ALA A 263 -4.84 -9.18 -11.84
N THR A 264 -3.54 -9.38 -12.06
CA THR A 264 -2.98 -9.75 -13.37
C THR A 264 -3.49 -11.11 -13.83
N GLN A 265 -3.47 -12.12 -12.96
CA GLN A 265 -4.03 -13.45 -13.28
C GLN A 265 -5.50 -13.35 -13.67
N SER A 266 -6.31 -12.57 -12.94
CA SER A 266 -7.73 -12.40 -13.27
C SER A 266 -7.96 -11.71 -14.61
N VAL A 267 -7.06 -10.82 -15.05
CA VAL A 267 -7.14 -10.23 -16.39
C VAL A 267 -6.77 -11.27 -17.46
N ILE A 268 -5.71 -12.06 -17.25
CA ILE A 268 -5.32 -13.18 -18.14
C ILE A 268 -6.46 -14.18 -18.28
N ASP A 269 -7.13 -14.52 -17.18
CA ASP A 269 -8.23 -15.50 -17.15
C ASP A 269 -9.58 -14.92 -17.61
N HIS A 270 -9.62 -13.62 -17.95
CA HIS A 270 -10.85 -12.88 -18.25
C HIS A 270 -11.93 -12.96 -17.16
N THR A 271 -11.51 -13.09 -15.90
CA THR A 271 -12.39 -13.16 -14.72
C THR A 271 -12.37 -11.90 -13.87
N TRP A 272 -11.51 -10.94 -14.20
CA TRP A 272 -11.39 -9.67 -13.47
C TRP A 272 -12.73 -8.93 -13.40
N LYS A 273 -13.02 -8.37 -12.23
CA LYS A 273 -14.16 -7.49 -11.97
C LYS A 273 -13.70 -6.37 -11.04
N SER A 274 -14.27 -5.18 -11.23
CA SER A 274 -14.06 -4.06 -10.31
C SER A 274 -14.45 -4.47 -8.89
N GLN A 275 -13.54 -4.22 -7.95
CA GLN A 275 -13.69 -4.52 -6.53
C GLN A 275 -12.90 -3.52 -5.69
N ASP A 276 -13.31 -3.35 -4.43
CA ASP A 276 -12.60 -2.53 -3.44
C ASP A 276 -11.79 -3.44 -2.51
N TYR A 277 -10.51 -3.62 -2.83
CA TYR A 277 -9.63 -4.52 -2.08
C TYR A 277 -8.99 -3.81 -0.89
N TRP A 278 -9.15 -4.37 0.32
CA TRP A 278 -8.51 -3.89 1.55
C TRP A 278 -7.73 -5.02 2.20
N GLY A 279 -6.43 -5.12 1.90
CA GLY A 279 -5.55 -6.16 2.45
C GLY A 279 -4.82 -5.68 3.70
N GLY A 280 -4.80 -6.48 4.76
CA GLY A 280 -4.12 -6.15 6.02
C GLY A 280 -3.09 -7.20 6.44
N LEU A 281 -2.89 -7.33 7.75
CA LEU A 281 -2.00 -8.34 8.34
C LEU A 281 -2.47 -9.76 8.01
N LYS A 282 -3.78 -9.97 7.90
CA LYS A 282 -4.38 -11.28 7.60
C LYS A 282 -4.05 -11.74 6.19
N GLU A 283 -4.17 -10.86 5.21
CA GLU A 283 -3.91 -11.14 3.80
C GLU A 283 -2.42 -11.12 3.45
N GLY A 284 -1.57 -10.64 4.36
CA GLY A 284 -0.13 -10.48 4.13
C GLY A 284 0.23 -9.20 3.37
N THR A 285 -0.74 -8.34 3.05
CA THR A 285 -0.49 -7.04 2.42
C THR A 285 0.24 -6.07 3.35
N VAL A 286 0.08 -6.27 4.66
CA VAL A 286 0.86 -5.57 5.69
C VAL A 286 1.73 -6.59 6.43
N GLU A 287 3.02 -6.29 6.57
CA GLU A 287 3.96 -7.07 7.38
C GLU A 287 4.66 -6.18 8.41
N LEU A 288 5.14 -6.80 9.49
CA LEU A 288 5.74 -6.12 10.64
C LEU A 288 6.97 -6.90 11.13
N PRO A 289 8.13 -6.80 10.45
CA PRO A 289 9.37 -7.34 11.00
C PRO A 289 9.69 -6.59 12.31
N ILE A 290 9.58 -7.28 13.46
CA ILE A 290 9.88 -6.70 14.78
C ILE A 290 11.36 -6.91 15.11
N SER A 291 12.06 -5.81 15.33
CA SER A 291 13.49 -5.75 15.64
C SER A 291 13.82 -6.39 16.99
N ASP A 292 15.05 -6.89 17.12
CA ASP A 292 15.59 -7.40 18.39
C ASP A 292 15.96 -6.29 19.38
N LEU A 293 15.84 -5.01 18.97
CA LEU A 293 15.85 -3.87 19.89
C LEU A 293 14.66 -3.90 20.87
N VAL A 294 13.56 -4.56 20.50
CA VAL A 294 12.36 -4.70 21.33
C VAL A 294 12.60 -5.80 22.37
N PRO A 295 12.44 -5.53 23.68
CA PRO A 295 12.59 -6.55 24.71
C PRO A 295 11.68 -7.76 24.46
N ALA A 296 12.18 -8.97 24.68
CA ALA A 296 11.45 -10.21 24.36
C ALA A 296 10.01 -10.28 24.90
N PRO A 297 9.70 -9.85 26.15
CA PRO A 297 8.32 -9.83 26.63
C PRO A 297 7.41 -8.87 25.84
N VAL A 298 7.94 -7.73 25.40
CA VAL A 298 7.21 -6.74 24.60
C VAL A 298 7.01 -7.26 23.17
N LYS A 299 8.02 -7.93 22.60
CA LYS A 299 7.93 -8.57 21.28
C LYS A 299 6.86 -9.66 21.26
N ALA A 300 6.82 -10.52 22.28
CA ALA A 300 5.79 -11.55 22.41
C ALA A 300 4.37 -10.96 22.53
N GLU A 301 4.19 -9.88 23.29
CA GLU A 301 2.88 -9.20 23.39
C GLU A 301 2.48 -8.54 22.04
N ALA A 302 3.43 -7.96 21.30
CA ALA A 302 3.18 -7.43 19.95
C ALA A 302 2.80 -8.55 18.96
N GLU A 303 3.48 -9.69 18.99
CA GLU A 303 3.15 -10.86 18.16
C GLU A 303 1.76 -11.42 18.47
N GLN A 304 1.34 -11.41 19.75
CA GLN A 304 -0.02 -11.76 20.12
C GLN A 304 -1.04 -10.76 19.57
N ILE A 305 -0.79 -9.45 19.67
CA ILE A 305 -1.67 -8.42 19.07
C ILE A 305 -1.77 -8.62 17.56
N ILE A 306 -0.67 -8.94 16.87
CA ILE A 306 -0.68 -9.27 15.44
C ILE A 306 -1.58 -10.50 15.18
N ALA A 307 -1.46 -11.56 15.97
CA ALA A 307 -2.29 -12.76 15.83
C ALA A 307 -3.79 -12.46 16.07
N ASP A 308 -4.10 -11.61 17.06
CA ASP A 308 -5.46 -11.19 17.36
C ASP A 308 -6.05 -10.34 16.20
N ILE A 309 -5.24 -9.48 15.57
CA ILE A 309 -5.68 -8.73 14.38
C ILE A 309 -5.90 -9.68 13.19
N LYS A 310 -4.97 -10.60 12.93
CA LYS A 310 -5.09 -11.57 11.83
C LYS A 310 -6.33 -12.47 11.97
N SER A 311 -6.66 -12.87 13.18
CA SER A 311 -7.86 -13.67 13.47
C SER A 311 -9.15 -12.86 13.51
N GLY A 312 -9.06 -11.54 13.63
CA GLY A 312 -10.19 -10.63 13.82
C GLY A 312 -10.68 -10.52 15.26
N ALA A 313 -10.00 -11.16 16.22
CA ALA A 313 -10.27 -11.00 17.66
C ALA A 313 -9.99 -9.57 18.15
N LEU A 314 -9.08 -8.86 17.48
CA LEU A 314 -8.85 -7.44 17.67
C LEU A 314 -9.04 -6.70 16.34
N GLN A 315 -9.87 -5.66 16.34
CA GLN A 315 -9.94 -4.71 15.25
C GLN A 315 -9.62 -3.32 15.82
N PRO A 316 -8.60 -2.60 15.30
CA PRO A 316 -8.14 -1.34 15.89
C PRO A 316 -9.25 -0.30 16.11
N PHE A 317 -10.23 -0.29 15.21
CA PHE A 317 -11.36 0.63 15.23
C PHE A 317 -12.66 -0.03 15.71
N THR A 318 -12.59 -0.78 16.82
CA THR A 318 -13.78 -1.23 17.57
C THR A 318 -14.06 -0.26 18.71
N GLY A 319 -15.31 0.20 18.80
CA GLY A 319 -15.73 1.15 19.80
C GLY A 319 -15.78 0.59 21.24
N PRO A 320 -15.89 1.47 22.24
CA PRO A 320 -16.29 2.87 22.10
C PRO A 320 -15.13 3.77 21.64
N ILE A 321 -15.36 4.56 20.59
CA ILE A 321 -14.41 5.57 20.10
C ILE A 321 -15.13 6.90 19.97
N LYS A 322 -14.55 7.92 20.59
CA LYS A 322 -14.97 9.32 20.50
C LYS A 322 -13.95 10.14 19.73
N ASP A 323 -14.37 11.28 19.18
CA ASP A 323 -13.43 12.28 18.66
C ASP A 323 -12.82 13.14 19.77
N GLN A 324 -11.90 14.04 19.40
CA GLN A 324 -11.26 15.00 20.31
C GLN A 324 -12.25 15.92 21.04
N ALA A 325 -13.46 16.14 20.49
CA ALA A 325 -14.50 16.94 21.11
C ALA A 325 -15.42 16.10 22.04
N GLY A 326 -15.17 14.80 22.14
CA GLY A 326 -15.94 13.87 22.96
C GLY A 326 -17.22 13.34 22.29
N ALA A 327 -17.46 13.65 21.01
CA ALA A 327 -18.58 13.10 20.28
C ALA A 327 -18.31 11.63 19.91
N GLU A 328 -19.27 10.75 20.16
CA GLU A 328 -19.17 9.35 19.78
C GLU A 328 -19.09 9.20 18.26
N LYS A 329 -18.14 8.40 17.79
CA LYS A 329 -17.94 8.08 16.37
C LYS A 329 -18.18 6.60 16.08
N ILE A 330 -17.77 5.74 17.00
CA ILE A 330 -17.96 4.29 16.87
C ILE A 330 -18.52 3.78 18.21
N PRO A 331 -19.76 3.27 18.24
CA PRO A 331 -20.38 2.76 19.47
C PRO A 331 -19.65 1.57 20.08
N ALA A 332 -19.85 1.34 21.37
CA ALA A 332 -19.25 0.21 22.09
C ALA A 332 -19.56 -1.15 21.42
N GLY A 333 -18.51 -1.93 21.16
CA GLY A 333 -18.63 -3.26 20.55
C GLY A 333 -18.91 -3.26 19.04
N VAL A 334 -19.02 -2.10 18.41
CA VAL A 334 -19.17 -1.96 16.96
C VAL A 334 -17.80 -1.68 16.34
N SER A 335 -17.49 -2.33 15.22
CA SER A 335 -16.29 -2.04 14.44
C SER A 335 -16.60 -1.15 13.26
N ALA A 336 -15.71 -0.20 12.97
CA ALA A 336 -15.83 0.66 11.80
C ALA A 336 -15.84 -0.14 10.49
N THR A 337 -16.72 0.27 9.58
CA THR A 337 -16.76 -0.22 8.21
C THR A 337 -15.65 0.42 7.37
N ASN A 338 -15.26 -0.22 6.26
CA ASN A 338 -14.30 0.37 5.32
C ASN A 338 -14.75 1.75 4.81
N ALA A 339 -16.06 1.97 4.63
CA ALA A 339 -16.59 3.26 4.17
C ALA A 339 -16.37 4.37 5.21
N GLU A 340 -16.59 4.09 6.49
CA GLU A 340 -16.29 5.04 7.59
C GLU A 340 -14.79 5.31 7.67
N LEU A 341 -13.95 4.27 7.53
CA LEU A 341 -12.49 4.40 7.53
C LEU A 341 -11.95 5.16 6.31
N ALA A 342 -12.57 5.01 5.14
CA ALA A 342 -12.20 5.70 3.90
C ALA A 342 -12.58 7.18 3.90
N SER A 343 -13.50 7.59 4.78
CA SER A 343 -13.99 8.97 4.90
C SER A 343 -13.59 9.66 6.21
N MET A 344 -12.73 9.01 7.01
CA MET A 344 -12.29 9.51 8.31
C MET A 344 -11.68 10.91 8.21
N ASN A 345 -12.24 11.85 8.96
CA ASN A 345 -11.85 13.26 8.95
C ASN A 345 -11.87 13.87 10.37
N TYR A 346 -11.67 13.03 11.38
CA TYR A 346 -11.63 13.41 12.78
C TYR A 346 -10.43 12.78 13.45
N TYR A 347 -9.91 13.40 14.49
CA TYR A 347 -8.98 12.75 15.41
C TYR A 347 -9.75 12.15 16.60
N VAL A 348 -9.28 11.01 17.10
CA VAL A 348 -9.85 10.34 18.27
C VAL A 348 -9.50 11.06 19.58
N GLU A 349 -10.29 10.79 20.62
CA GLU A 349 -10.03 11.24 21.99
C GLU A 349 -8.57 10.94 22.42
N GLY A 350 -7.97 11.88 23.16
CA GLY A 350 -6.57 11.82 23.61
C GLY A 350 -5.56 12.49 22.66
N MET A 351 -5.90 12.68 21.39
CA MET A 351 -5.10 13.52 20.49
C MET A 351 -5.09 14.97 21.00
N LYS A 352 -3.90 15.60 21.05
CA LYS A 352 -3.75 17.03 21.36
C LYS A 352 -3.46 17.90 20.13
N ALA A 353 -3.02 17.29 19.03
CA ALA A 353 -2.75 18.01 17.80
C ALA A 353 -4.07 18.49 17.16
N GLU A 354 -4.05 19.67 16.54
CA GLU A 354 -5.17 20.14 15.73
C GLU A 354 -5.02 19.61 14.30
N MET A 355 -6.14 19.25 13.66
CA MET A 355 -6.12 18.97 12.22
C MET A 355 -5.81 20.27 11.45
N PRO A 356 -5.05 20.20 10.35
CA PRO A 356 -4.90 21.33 9.45
C PRO A 356 -6.27 21.84 8.98
N LYS A 357 -6.39 23.17 8.84
CA LYS A 357 -7.60 23.83 8.35
C LYS A 357 -7.68 23.86 6.84
#